data_AF-A0AAU1PL27-F1
#
_entry.id   AF-A0AAU1PL27-F1
#
_cell.length_a   1.000
_cell.length_b   1.000
_cell.length_c   1.000
_cell.angle_alpha   90.00
_cell.angle_beta   90.00
_cell.angle_gamma   90.00
#
_symmetry.space_group_name_H-M   'P 1'
#
loop_
_entity.id
_entity.type
_entity.pdbx_description
1 polymer ?
#
loop_
_entity_poly.entity_id
_entity_poly.type
_entity_poly.pdbx_seq_one_letter_code
_entity_poly.pdbx_strand_id
1 'polypeptide(L)'
;MLCHVCKDQPSRTETGILFIDVPSTQGHPEAKQLEGLRTFQPPVCLPHAKTAIDLCPHLHRNAFVAMRVAAPRVAGMLGTPYTISGFTITPAHTTPKQAIIPFNHPQRHYFLGAQYAIELNQITVIDLEDELAKATTRGRVTIT
;
A
#
# COMPACT_ATOMS: atom_id res chain seq x y z
N MET A 1 7.59 6.92 -4.59
CA MET A 1 7.30 6.00 -3.47
C MET A 1 8.48 5.06 -3.30
N LEU A 2 8.80 4.65 -2.07
CA LEU A 2 9.97 3.85 -1.74
C LEU A 2 9.54 2.51 -1.10
N CYS A 3 10.40 1.50 -1.16
CA CYS A 3 10.21 0.25 -0.45
C CYS A 3 10.08 0.51 1.05
N HIS A 4 9.05 -0.05 1.70
CA HIS A 4 8.83 0.17 3.12
C HIS A 4 9.94 -0.37 4.03
N VAL A 5 10.65 -1.41 3.59
CA VAL A 5 11.68 -2.08 4.40
C VAL A 5 13.01 -1.36 4.25
N CYS A 6 13.60 -1.32 3.04
CA CYS A 6 14.93 -0.70 2.85
C CYS A 6 14.93 0.79 2.52
N LYS A 7 13.76 1.39 2.21
CA LYS A 7 13.63 2.79 1.76
C LYS A 7 14.29 3.09 0.41
N ASP A 8 14.68 2.07 -0.37
CA ASP A 8 15.12 2.22 -1.77
C ASP A 8 13.97 2.10 -2.76
N GLN A 9 14.28 2.01 -4.06
CA GLN A 9 13.29 1.80 -5.12
C GLN A 9 12.50 0.50 -4.89
N PRO A 10 11.15 0.54 -4.95
CA PRO A 10 10.34 -0.67 -4.95
C PRO A 10 10.57 -1.47 -6.24
N SER A 11 10.13 -2.73 -6.26
CA SER A 11 10.26 -3.54 -7.47
C SER A 11 9.37 -2.94 -8.55
N ARG A 12 9.98 -2.61 -9.69
CA ARG A 12 9.30 -2.01 -10.84
C ARG A 12 9.58 -2.84 -12.09
N THR A 13 8.51 -3.18 -12.80
CA THR A 13 8.52 -3.88 -14.09
C THR A 13 7.72 -3.06 -15.10
N GLU A 14 7.63 -3.54 -16.34
CA GLU A 14 6.76 -2.96 -17.38
C GLU A 14 5.27 -2.99 -16.96
N THR A 15 4.88 -3.99 -16.15
CA THR A 15 3.52 -4.14 -15.61
C THR A 15 3.26 -3.29 -14.36
N GLY A 16 4.28 -2.65 -13.78
CA GLY A 16 4.11 -1.67 -12.70
C GLY A 16 4.94 -1.92 -11.44
N ILE A 17 4.55 -1.22 -10.36
CA ILE A 17 5.20 -1.29 -9.05
C ILE A 17 4.56 -2.40 -8.21
N LEU A 18 5.36 -3.15 -7.46
CA LEU A 18 4.88 -4.20 -6.56
C LEU A 18 4.19 -3.62 -5.31
N PHE A 19 2.93 -4.01 -5.13
CA PHE A 19 2.13 -3.81 -3.93
C PHE A 19 1.63 -5.16 -3.41
N ILE A 20 1.42 -5.26 -2.10
CA ILE A 20 0.82 -6.42 -1.45
C ILE A 20 -0.24 -5.88 -0.49
N ASP A 21 -1.47 -6.38 -0.58
CA ASP A 21 -2.56 -5.94 0.29
C ASP A 21 -3.57 -7.06 0.54
N VAL A 22 -4.47 -6.85 1.50
CA VAL A 22 -5.60 -7.75 1.79
C VAL A 22 -6.87 -7.07 1.28
N PRO A 23 -7.39 -7.47 0.11
CA PRO A 23 -8.61 -6.88 -0.41
C PRO A 23 -9.83 -7.32 0.41
N SER A 24 -10.85 -6.46 0.48
CA SER A 24 -12.10 -6.75 1.20
C SER A 24 -12.94 -7.86 0.54
N THR A 25 -12.62 -8.22 -0.70
CA THR A 25 -13.27 -9.29 -1.46
C THR A 25 -12.73 -10.65 -1.03
N GLN A 26 -13.64 -11.58 -0.73
CA GLN A 26 -13.29 -12.97 -0.40
C GLN A 26 -12.78 -13.72 -1.65
N GLY A 27 -11.80 -14.61 -1.46
CA GLY A 27 -11.27 -15.50 -2.52
C GLY A 27 -10.08 -14.92 -3.27
N HIS A 28 -9.91 -15.33 -4.54
CA HIS A 28 -8.86 -14.84 -5.45
C HIS A 28 -9.45 -13.75 -6.36
N PRO A 29 -9.34 -12.46 -5.99
CA PRO A 29 -9.96 -11.41 -6.77
C PRO A 29 -9.26 -11.22 -8.11
N GLU A 30 -10.07 -10.97 -9.14
CA GLU A 30 -9.59 -10.54 -10.44
C GLU A 30 -9.11 -9.09 -10.37
N ALA A 31 -8.17 -8.72 -11.26
CA ALA A 31 -7.63 -7.36 -11.33
C ALA A 31 -8.72 -6.27 -11.42
N LYS A 32 -9.78 -6.53 -12.20
CA LYS A 32 -10.91 -5.59 -12.39
C LYS A 32 -11.63 -5.28 -11.07
N GLN A 33 -11.66 -6.22 -10.12
CA GLN A 33 -12.31 -6.03 -8.81
C GLN A 33 -11.45 -5.19 -7.87
N LEU A 34 -10.17 -4.99 -8.18
CA LEU A 34 -9.21 -4.25 -7.37
C LEU A 34 -8.96 -2.83 -7.90
N GLU A 35 -9.42 -2.50 -9.11
CA GLU A 35 -9.24 -1.16 -9.67
C GLU A 35 -9.83 -0.07 -8.77
N GLY A 36 -9.05 0.97 -8.50
CA GLY A 36 -9.41 2.04 -7.58
C GLY A 36 -9.30 1.67 -6.09
N LEU A 37 -8.77 0.49 -5.75
CA LEU A 37 -8.50 0.10 -4.37
C LEU A 37 -7.63 1.15 -3.68
N ARG A 38 -8.06 1.60 -2.51
CA ARG A 38 -7.27 2.47 -1.64
C ARG A 38 -6.59 1.66 -0.57
N THR A 39 -5.27 1.62 -0.64
CA THR A 39 -4.42 0.91 0.31
C THR A 39 -3.62 1.89 1.18
N PHE A 40 -3.30 1.45 2.39
CA PHE A 40 -2.25 2.04 3.22
C PHE A 40 -0.96 1.21 3.19
N GLN A 41 -0.99 0.04 2.54
CA GLN A 41 0.19 -0.80 2.38
C GLN A 41 1.16 -0.10 1.41
N PRO A 42 2.37 0.20 1.86
CA PRO A 42 3.40 0.80 1.02
C PRO A 42 3.93 -0.23 0.00
N PRO A 43 4.50 0.22 -1.14
CA PRO A 43 5.12 -0.69 -2.08
C PRO A 43 6.39 -1.31 -1.50
N VAL A 44 6.82 -2.43 -2.08
CA VAL A 44 7.99 -3.19 -1.63
C VAL A 44 8.89 -3.59 -2.80
N CYS A 45 10.18 -3.84 -2.54
CA CYS A 45 11.04 -4.52 -3.50
C CYS A 45 10.93 -6.04 -3.33
N LEU A 46 11.27 -6.80 -4.37
CA LEU A 46 11.13 -8.27 -4.37
C LEU A 46 11.87 -8.94 -3.20
N PRO A 47 13.14 -8.57 -2.87
CA PRO A 47 13.83 -9.16 -1.72
C PRO A 47 13.11 -8.96 -0.38
N HIS A 48 12.33 -7.89 -0.25
CA HIS A 48 11.61 -7.54 0.97
C HIS A 48 10.12 -7.90 0.93
N ALA A 49 9.63 -8.54 -0.14
CA ALA A 49 8.22 -8.91 -0.26
C ALA A 49 7.80 -9.89 0.86
N LYS A 50 8.60 -10.93 1.09
CA LYS A 50 8.37 -11.90 2.16
C LYS A 50 8.48 -11.27 3.55
N THR A 51 9.51 -10.45 3.78
CA THR A 51 9.67 -9.71 5.03
C THR A 51 8.46 -8.81 5.32
N ALA A 52 7.90 -8.16 4.31
CA ALA A 52 6.71 -7.32 4.49
C ALA A 52 5.48 -8.14 4.89
N ILE A 53 5.30 -9.33 4.32
CA ILE A 53 4.22 -10.26 4.70
C ILE A 53 4.41 -10.72 6.15
N ASP A 54 5.63 -11.15 6.51
CA ASP A 54 5.92 -11.72 7.83
C ASP A 54 5.80 -10.68 8.96
N LEU A 55 6.25 -9.44 8.71
CA LEU A 55 6.27 -8.39 9.73
C LEU A 55 4.95 -7.63 9.84
N CYS A 56 4.08 -7.67 8.84
CA CYS A 56 2.81 -6.95 8.86
C CYS A 56 1.70 -7.87 9.38
N PRO A 57 1.17 -7.68 10.61
CA PRO A 57 0.12 -8.55 11.13
C PRO A 57 -1.14 -8.58 10.26
N HIS A 58 -1.38 -7.50 9.52
CA HIS A 58 -2.47 -7.41 8.57
C HIS A 58 -2.27 -8.35 7.38
N LEU A 59 -1.06 -8.45 6.82
CA LEU A 59 -0.77 -9.37 5.72
C LEU A 59 -0.60 -10.80 6.23
N HIS A 60 0.14 -11.01 7.33
CA HIS A 60 0.46 -12.33 7.86
C HIS A 60 -0.77 -13.15 8.26
N ARG A 61 -1.82 -12.50 8.79
CA ARG A 61 -3.00 -13.19 9.34
C ARG A 61 -4.14 -13.40 8.33
N ASN A 62 -4.02 -12.85 7.12
CA ASN A 62 -5.09 -12.84 6.14
C ASN A 62 -4.60 -13.33 4.78
N ALA A 63 -5.54 -13.68 3.89
CA ALA A 63 -5.21 -13.94 2.50
C ALA A 63 -4.82 -12.62 1.82
N PHE A 64 -3.53 -12.47 1.48
CA PHE A 64 -3.03 -11.32 0.76
C PHE A 64 -3.08 -11.55 -0.76
N VAL A 65 -3.03 -10.46 -1.51
CA VAL A 65 -2.90 -10.44 -2.97
C VAL A 65 -1.67 -9.60 -3.34
N ALA A 66 -0.81 -10.17 -4.18
CA ALA A 66 0.31 -9.45 -4.78
C ALA A 66 -0.13 -8.84 -6.12
N MET A 67 0.28 -7.59 -6.35
CA MET A 67 -0.15 -6.80 -7.49
C MET A 67 1.02 -6.05 -8.11
N ARG A 68 1.04 -5.97 -9.44
CA ARG A 68 1.76 -4.97 -10.20
C ARG A 68 0.80 -3.83 -10.52
N VAL A 69 1.16 -2.61 -10.16
CA VAL A 69 0.30 -1.43 -10.31
C VAL A 69 0.99 -0.40 -11.17
N ALA A 70 0.47 -0.14 -12.38
CA ALA A 70 1.10 0.77 -13.33
C ALA A 70 0.78 2.25 -13.02
N ALA A 71 -0.38 2.56 -12.45
CA ALA A 71 -0.81 3.93 -12.14
C ALA A 71 -1.18 4.14 -10.65
N PRO A 72 -0.26 3.93 -9.69
CA PRO A 72 -0.51 4.24 -8.29
C PRO A 72 -0.50 5.75 -8.05
N ARG A 73 -1.52 6.27 -7.35
CA ARG A 73 -1.67 7.69 -7.03
C ARG A 73 -1.83 7.91 -5.53
N VAL A 74 -1.07 8.84 -4.94
CA VAL A 74 -1.34 9.27 -3.57
C VAL A 74 -2.67 10.04 -3.57
N ALA A 75 -3.70 9.43 -2.98
CA ALA A 75 -5.06 9.95 -2.98
C ALA A 75 -5.37 10.81 -1.74
N GLY A 76 -4.59 10.65 -0.68
CA GLY A 76 -4.77 11.40 0.55
C GLY A 76 -3.97 10.82 1.70
N MET A 77 -4.47 11.03 2.91
CA MET A 77 -3.83 10.60 4.15
C MET A 77 -4.85 10.02 5.12
N LEU A 78 -4.48 8.90 5.73
CA LEU A 78 -5.13 8.34 6.92
C LEU A 78 -4.58 9.06 8.16
N GLY A 79 -5.45 9.37 9.11
CA GLY A 79 -5.02 10.00 10.35
C GLY A 79 -6.17 10.39 11.26
N THR A 80 -5.84 11.11 12.31
CA THR A 80 -6.80 11.52 13.34
C THR A 80 -7.19 12.98 13.13
N PRO A 81 -8.49 13.28 12.94
CA PRO A 81 -8.97 14.64 12.93
C PRO A 81 -8.92 15.25 14.34
N TYR A 82 -8.60 16.54 14.42
CA TYR A 82 -8.66 17.35 15.63
C TYR A 82 -9.60 18.53 15.44
N THR A 83 -10.17 18.99 16.54
CA THR A 83 -10.99 20.20 16.63
C THR A 83 -10.38 21.18 17.62
N ILE A 84 -10.59 22.46 17.38
CA ILE A 84 -10.20 23.52 18.30
C ILE A 84 -11.46 24.07 18.98
N SER A 85 -11.42 24.16 20.31
CA SER A 85 -12.42 24.86 21.11
C SER A 85 -11.70 25.80 22.07
N GLY A 86 -11.81 27.12 21.82
CA GLY A 86 -11.01 28.12 22.52
C GLY A 86 -9.50 27.91 22.30
N PHE A 87 -8.75 27.74 23.38
CA PHE A 87 -7.30 27.46 23.36
C PHE A 87 -6.97 25.96 23.45
N THR A 88 -7.97 25.08 23.36
CA THR A 88 -7.80 23.65 23.52
C THR A 88 -7.92 22.93 22.17
N ILE A 89 -6.98 22.02 21.90
CA ILE A 89 -6.99 21.13 20.74
C ILE A 89 -7.29 19.72 21.23
N THR A 90 -8.37 19.12 20.75
CA THR A 90 -8.79 17.75 21.12
C THR A 90 -9.02 16.89 19.88
N PRO A 91 -8.77 15.56 19.96
CA PRO A 91 -9.19 14.66 18.90
C PRO A 91 -10.69 14.81 18.66
N ALA A 92 -11.08 14.96 17.40
CA ALA A 92 -12.48 15.01 17.03
C ALA A 92 -13.11 13.65 17.39
N HIS A 93 -14.29 13.68 18.02
CA HIS A 93 -15.03 12.46 18.35
C HIS A 93 -15.72 11.90 17.09
N THR A 94 -14.93 11.27 16.21
CA THR A 94 -15.42 10.58 15.01
C THR A 94 -15.45 9.07 15.20
N THR A 95 -16.40 8.40 14.53
CA THR A 95 -16.46 6.94 14.41
C THR A 95 -16.41 6.59 12.93
N PRO A 96 -15.32 5.98 12.41
CA PRO A 96 -14.09 5.57 13.11
C PRO A 96 -13.23 6.75 13.59
N LYS A 97 -12.34 6.49 14.56
CA LYS A 97 -11.41 7.49 15.14
C LYS A 97 -10.41 8.06 14.14
N GLN A 98 -10.15 7.34 13.06
CA GLN A 98 -9.30 7.77 11.97
C GLN A 98 -10.14 8.01 10.72
N ALA A 99 -9.83 9.05 9.97
CA ALA A 99 -10.45 9.34 8.69
C ALA A 99 -9.42 9.28 7.57
N ILE A 100 -9.88 9.16 6.33
CA ILE A 100 -9.06 9.36 5.14
C ILE A 100 -9.50 10.67 4.52
N ILE A 101 -8.58 11.62 4.38
CA ILE A 101 -8.87 12.90 3.74
C ILE A 101 -7.96 13.13 2.53
N PRO A 102 -8.47 13.68 1.41
CA PRO A 102 -7.62 14.15 0.33
C PRO A 102 -6.81 15.38 0.78
N PHE A 103 -5.69 15.65 0.12
CA PHE A 103 -4.81 16.76 0.52
C PHE A 103 -5.43 18.16 0.35
N ASN A 104 -6.50 18.30 -0.42
CA ASN A 104 -7.23 19.56 -0.57
C ASN A 104 -8.38 19.71 0.44
N HIS A 105 -8.58 18.75 1.35
CA HIS A 105 -9.65 18.83 2.34
C HIS A 105 -9.39 19.94 3.37
N PRO A 106 -10.36 20.82 3.69
CA PRO A 106 -10.15 21.93 4.63
C PRO A 106 -9.66 21.48 6.02
N GLN A 107 -10.10 20.31 6.48
CA GLN A 107 -9.71 19.76 7.78
C GLN A 107 -8.22 19.38 7.90
N ARG A 108 -7.47 19.32 6.78
CA ARG A 108 -6.04 18.96 6.77
C ARG A 108 -5.18 19.79 7.73
N HIS A 109 -5.58 21.02 8.02
CA HIS A 109 -4.86 21.93 8.92
C HIS A 109 -4.96 21.51 10.39
N TYR A 110 -5.96 20.70 10.74
CA TYR A 110 -6.16 20.13 12.07
C TYR A 110 -6.22 18.61 11.99
N PHE A 111 -5.35 18.02 11.17
CA PHE A 111 -5.35 16.59 10.93
C PHE A 111 -3.97 16.00 11.20
N LEU A 112 -3.89 15.10 12.18
CA LEU A 112 -2.65 14.38 12.48
C LEU A 112 -2.54 13.18 11.54
N GLY A 113 -1.80 13.36 10.45
CA GLY A 113 -1.50 12.31 9.49
C GLY A 113 -0.68 11.18 10.09
N ALA A 114 -1.08 9.95 9.80
CA ALA A 114 -0.36 8.75 10.19
C ALA A 114 0.25 8.04 8.97
N GLN A 115 -0.51 7.89 7.89
CA GLN A 115 -0.10 7.13 6.69
C GLN A 115 -0.69 7.72 5.42
N TYR A 116 -0.04 7.51 4.27
CA TYR A 116 -0.61 7.86 2.98
C TYR A 116 -1.65 6.84 2.53
N ALA A 117 -2.73 7.33 1.95
CA ALA A 117 -3.69 6.52 1.20
C ALA A 117 -3.28 6.53 -0.28
N ILE A 118 -2.99 5.36 -0.82
CA ILE A 118 -2.58 5.16 -2.21
C ILE A 118 -3.73 4.50 -2.94
N GLU A 119 -4.21 5.13 -4.00
CA GLU A 119 -5.18 4.52 -4.91
C GLU A 119 -4.43 3.76 -6.00
N LEU A 120 -4.78 2.48 -6.18
CA LEU A 120 -4.17 1.57 -7.13
C LEU A 120 -5.01 1.50 -8.40
N ASN A 121 -4.40 1.78 -9.56
CA ASN A 121 -5.05 1.71 -10.87
C ASN A 121 -4.13 0.98 -11.86
N GLN A 122 -4.73 0.39 -12.89
CA GLN A 122 -4.04 -0.45 -13.89
C GLN A 122 -3.30 -1.59 -13.20
N ILE A 123 -4.08 -2.43 -12.53
CA ILE A 123 -3.62 -3.52 -11.67
C ILE A 123 -3.45 -4.79 -12.51
N THR A 124 -2.36 -5.50 -12.25
CA THR A 124 -2.16 -6.88 -12.67
C THR A 124 -1.95 -7.72 -11.42
N VAL A 125 -2.87 -8.65 -11.15
CA VAL A 125 -2.69 -9.64 -10.07
C VAL A 125 -1.61 -10.63 -10.49
N ILE A 126 -0.69 -10.94 -9.59
CA ILE A 126 0.46 -11.81 -9.85
C ILE A 126 0.57 -12.89 -8.77
N ASP A 127 1.19 -14.00 -9.13
CA ASP A 127 1.73 -14.95 -8.17
C ASP A 127 3.08 -14.43 -7.67
N LEU A 128 3.20 -14.26 -6.35
CA LEU A 128 4.40 -13.71 -5.74
C LEU A 128 5.57 -14.71 -5.74
N GLU A 129 5.29 -16.00 -5.58
CA GLU A 129 6.33 -17.04 -5.56
C GLU A 129 6.95 -17.20 -6.96
N ASP A 130 6.13 -17.14 -8.01
CA ASP A 130 6.60 -17.13 -9.39
C ASP A 130 7.53 -15.93 -9.67
N GLU A 131 7.20 -14.76 -9.14
CA GLU A 131 8.02 -13.55 -9.30
C GLU A 131 9.36 -13.66 -8.57
N LEU A 132 9.37 -14.22 -7.35
CA LEU A 132 10.58 -14.48 -6.57
C LEU A 132 11.49 -15.52 -7.27
N ALA A 133 10.89 -16.57 -7.83
CA ALA A 133 11.60 -17.59 -8.60
C ALA A 133 12.25 -17.00 -9.86
N LYS A 134 11.51 -16.19 -10.65
CA LYS A 134 12.03 -15.52 -11.86
C LYS A 134 13.19 -14.58 -11.55
N ALA A 135 13.12 -13.84 -10.44
CA ALA A 135 14.20 -12.93 -10.03
C ALA A 135 15.49 -13.68 -9.67
N THR A 136 15.36 -14.83 -9.01
CA THR A 136 16.48 -15.70 -8.66
C THR A 136 17.18 -16.25 -9.91
N THR A 137 16.41 -16.63 -10.94
CA THR A 137 16.94 -17.11 -12.21
C THR A 137 17.68 -16.02 -12.98
N ARG A 138 17.15 -14.80 -13.04
CA ARG A 138 17.82 -13.66 -13.71
C ARG A 138 19.16 -13.28 -13.06
N GLY A 139 19.28 -13.41 -11.74
CA GLY A 139 20.54 -13.16 -11.02
C GLY A 139 21.63 -14.22 -11.27
N ARG A 140 21.26 -15.41 -11.76
CA ARG A 140 22.20 -16.51 -12.07
C ARG A 140 22.76 -16.49 -13.50
N VAL A 141 22.21 -15.67 -14.41
CA VAL A 141 22.59 -15.69 -15.85
C VAL A 141 23.84 -14.85 -16.16
N THR A 142 24.54 -14.30 -15.17
CA THR A 142 25.84 -13.65 -15.39
C THR A 142 27.00 -14.65 -15.29
N ILE A 143 27.72 -14.79 -16.41
CA ILE A 143 29.04 -15.42 -16.67
C ILE A 143 28.95 -16.71 -17.52
N THR A 144 29.08 -16.52 -18.83
CA THR A 144 29.93 -17.35 -19.70
C THR A 144 30.71 -16.42 -20.61
#